data_AF-A0A9X4AU96-F1
#
_entry.id   AF-A0A9X4AU96-F1
#
_cell.length_a   1.000
_cell.length_b   1.000
_cell.length_c   1.000
_cell.angle_alpha   90.00
_cell.angle_beta   90.00
_cell.angle_gamma   90.00
#
_symmetry.space_group_name_H-M   'P 1'
#
loop_
_entity.id
_entity.type
_entity.pdbx_description
1 polymer ?
#
loop_
_entity_poly.entity_id
_entity_poly.type
_entity_poly.pdbx_seq_one_letter_code
_entity_poly.pdbx_strand_id
1 'polypeptide(L)'
;MTENGSAALSSGIEGPARGLPKGSPGFDIVTRTHVEGHAAAAMRSNGINSGTLYINNPRICTSCMQNLPRMLPTGSRLKVVLPDGSVVRFEGKAP
;
A
#
# COMPACT_ATOMS: atom_id res chain seq x y z
N MET A 1 14.37 -3.72 4.53
CA MET A 1 13.50 -4.11 5.65
C MET A 1 14.39 -4.27 6.86
N THR A 2 13.96 -3.85 8.04
CA THR A 2 14.72 -4.15 9.26
C THR A 2 14.65 -5.65 9.55
N GLU A 3 15.55 -6.14 10.40
CA GLU A 3 15.64 -7.55 10.81
C GLU A 3 14.33 -8.09 11.42
N ASN A 4 13.39 -7.19 11.78
CA ASN A 4 12.08 -7.51 12.35
C ASN A 4 10.91 -7.41 11.33
N GLY A 5 11.19 -7.38 10.02
CA GLY A 5 10.15 -7.31 8.98
C GLY A 5 9.38 -5.98 8.94
N SER A 6 9.91 -4.94 9.59
CA SER A 6 9.30 -3.60 9.63
C SER A 6 9.99 -2.66 8.64
N ALA A 7 9.23 -1.74 8.06
CA ALA A 7 9.75 -0.71 7.17
C ALA A 7 9.07 0.62 7.45
N ALA A 8 9.87 1.69 7.57
CA ALA A 8 9.35 3.04 7.60
C ALA A 8 8.96 3.45 6.18
N LEU A 9 7.71 3.85 6.00
CA LEU A 9 7.18 4.36 4.73
C LEU A 9 6.61 5.75 4.98
N SER A 10 6.89 6.67 4.06
CA SER A 10 6.32 8.02 4.06
C SER A 10 5.68 8.28 2.72
N SER A 11 4.58 9.03 2.72
CA SER A 11 4.05 9.66 1.51
C SER A 11 5.11 10.58 0.87
N GLY A 12 4.95 10.84 -0.42
CA GLY A 12 5.89 11.60 -1.25
C GLY A 12 6.21 10.85 -2.54
N ILE A 13 7.15 11.36 -3.34
CA ILE A 13 7.51 10.74 -4.63
C ILE A 13 8.64 9.71 -4.52
N GLU A 14 9.31 9.62 -3.37
CA GLU A 14 10.55 8.84 -3.19
C GLU A 14 10.34 7.46 -2.54
N GLY A 15 9.10 7.01 -2.37
CA GLY A 15 8.82 5.69 -1.80
C GLY A 15 8.84 4.54 -2.81
N PRO A 16 8.62 3.28 -2.34
CA PRO A 16 8.65 2.06 -3.16
C PRO A 16 7.86 2.11 -4.47
N ALA A 17 6.75 2.86 -4.52
CA ALA A 17 5.95 2.98 -5.74
C ALA A 17 6.67 3.70 -6.88
N ARG A 18 7.75 4.46 -6.62
CA ARG A 18 8.58 5.09 -7.65
C ARG A 18 9.21 4.08 -8.60
N GLY A 19 9.63 2.93 -8.08
CA GLY A 19 10.28 1.87 -8.86
C GLY A 19 9.33 1.06 -9.73
N LEU A 20 8.01 1.23 -9.58
CA LEU A 20 7.04 0.48 -10.38
C LEU A 20 6.94 1.03 -11.80
N PRO A 21 6.88 0.16 -12.83
CA PRO A 21 6.63 0.57 -14.21
C PRO A 21 5.37 1.43 -14.34
N LYS A 22 5.36 2.33 -15.34
CA LYS A 22 4.15 3.07 -15.72
C LYS A 22 3.07 2.08 -16.16
N GLY A 23 1.81 2.35 -15.77
CA GLY A 23 0.68 1.45 -16.07
C GLY A 23 0.56 0.25 -15.13
N SER A 24 1.35 0.18 -14.05
CA SER A 24 1.19 -0.86 -13.03
C SER A 24 -0.25 -0.85 -12.47
N PRO A 25 -0.92 -2.01 -12.35
CA PRO A 25 -2.33 -2.07 -11.96
C PRO A 25 -2.63 -1.34 -10.64
N GLY A 26 -3.62 -0.45 -10.66
CA GLY A 26 -4.05 0.35 -9.51
C GLY A 26 -3.16 1.55 -9.14
N PHE A 27 -2.01 1.75 -9.80
CA PHE A 27 -1.10 2.85 -9.50
C PHE A 27 -1.34 4.06 -10.40
N ASP A 28 -2.19 4.98 -9.96
CA ASP A 28 -2.44 6.29 -10.58
C ASP A 28 -1.48 7.39 -10.05
N ILE A 29 -1.68 8.64 -10.49
CA ILE A 29 -0.84 9.78 -10.08
C ILE A 29 -0.89 10.06 -8.55
N VAL A 30 -1.99 9.69 -7.87
CA VAL A 30 -2.23 9.97 -6.44
C VAL A 30 -1.69 8.84 -5.58
N THR A 31 -2.16 7.61 -5.82
CA THR A 31 -1.75 6.40 -5.10
C THR A 31 -0.25 6.18 -5.14
N ARG A 32 0.44 6.59 -6.21
CA ARG A 32 1.91 6.52 -6.32
C ARG A 32 2.65 7.42 -5.34
N THR A 33 2.00 8.43 -4.77
CA THR A 33 2.62 9.34 -3.80
C THR A 33 2.14 9.11 -2.37
N HIS A 34 1.20 8.19 -2.18
CA HIS A 34 0.60 7.90 -0.89
C HIS A 34 1.27 6.71 -0.22
N VAL A 35 1.35 6.75 1.12
CA VAL A 35 1.96 5.68 1.91
C VAL A 35 1.27 4.32 1.68
N GLU A 36 -0.03 4.31 1.39
CA GLU A 36 -0.80 3.11 1.06
C GLU A 36 -0.32 2.46 -0.25
N GLY A 37 -0.07 3.29 -1.28
CA GLY A 37 0.48 2.79 -2.54
C GLY A 37 1.93 2.36 -2.39
N HIS A 38 2.73 3.07 -1.60
CA HIS A 38 4.08 2.63 -1.24
C HIS A 38 4.09 1.29 -0.51
N ALA A 39 3.14 1.05 0.40
CA ALA A 39 3.01 -0.24 1.07
C ALA A 39 2.65 -1.35 0.08
N ALA A 40 1.67 -1.12 -0.80
CA ALA A 40 1.30 -2.10 -1.82
C ALA A 40 2.46 -2.38 -2.80
N ALA A 41 3.22 -1.35 -3.19
CA ALA A 41 4.40 -1.50 -4.03
C ALA A 41 5.49 -2.31 -3.33
N ALA A 42 5.78 -2.03 -2.06
CA ALA A 42 6.71 -2.81 -1.27
C ALA A 42 6.26 -4.27 -1.16
N MET A 43 4.97 -4.52 -0.96
CA MET A 43 4.44 -5.89 -0.92
C MET A 43 4.65 -6.62 -2.25
N ARG A 44 4.36 -5.98 -3.39
CA ARG A 44 4.62 -6.56 -4.72
C ARG A 44 6.10 -6.85 -4.95
N SER A 45 6.96 -5.86 -4.74
CA SER A 45 8.38 -5.99 -5.07
C SER A 45 9.11 -7.03 -4.23
N ASN A 46 8.59 -7.35 -3.04
CA ASN A 46 9.24 -8.27 -2.11
C ASN A 46 8.45 -9.58 -1.90
N GLY A 47 7.37 -9.81 -2.66
CA GLY A 47 6.55 -11.02 -2.52
C GLY A 47 5.87 -11.17 -1.15
N ILE A 48 5.54 -10.06 -0.48
CA ILE A 48 4.87 -10.08 0.84
C ILE A 48 3.38 -10.34 0.63
N ASN A 49 2.89 -11.43 1.24
CA ASN A 49 1.48 -11.82 1.14
C ASN A 49 0.59 -11.26 2.26
N SER A 50 1.16 -10.73 3.34
CA SER A 50 0.39 -10.18 4.47
C SER A 50 1.13 -9.01 5.11
N GLY A 51 0.44 -7.90 5.32
CA GLY A 51 1.01 -6.70 5.93
C GLY A 51 0.02 -5.95 6.81
N THR A 52 0.56 -5.18 7.76
CA THR A 52 -0.19 -4.19 8.54
C THR A 52 0.51 -2.84 8.36
N LEU A 53 -0.22 -1.86 7.84
CA LEU A 53 0.22 -0.49 7.65
C LEU A 53 -0.46 0.39 8.70
N TYR A 54 0.33 1.07 9.51
CA TYR A 54 -0.15 2.10 10.41
C TYR A 54 0.04 3.46 9.74
N ILE A 55 -1.01 4.28 9.70
CA ILE A 55 -0.92 5.64 9.15
C ILE A 55 -1.31 6.68 10.20
N ASN A 56 -0.78 7.89 10.03
CA ASN A 56 -1.12 9.04 10.87
C ASN A 56 -2.22 9.93 10.25
N ASN A 57 -2.67 9.62 9.03
CA ASN A 57 -3.79 10.32 8.40
C ASN A 57 -5.12 9.73 8.92
N PRO A 58 -6.07 10.54 9.40
CA PRO A 58 -7.35 10.06 9.94
C PRO A 58 -8.21 9.29 8.94
N ARG A 59 -7.93 9.36 7.64
CA ARG A 59 -8.69 8.68 6.60
C ARG A 59 -7.81 8.22 5.44
N ILE A 60 -8.22 7.12 4.82
CA ILE A 60 -7.68 6.67 3.52
C ILE A 60 -8.39 7.47 2.42
N CYS A 61 -7.64 7.99 1.46
CA CYS A 61 -8.26 8.75 0.36
C CYS A 61 -9.08 7.84 -0.57
N THR A 62 -10.04 8.42 -1.31
CA THR A 62 -10.93 7.66 -2.20
C THR A 62 -10.17 6.85 -3.26
N SER A 63 -9.09 7.42 -3.83
CA SER A 63 -8.29 6.69 -4.84
C SER A 63 -7.62 5.45 -4.23
N CYS A 64 -6.99 5.58 -3.05
CA CYS A 64 -6.39 4.42 -2.36
C CYS A 64 -7.44 3.37 -1.98
N MET A 65 -8.60 3.80 -1.46
CA MET A 65 -9.71 2.89 -1.14
C MET A 65 -10.16 2.06 -2.34
N GLN A 66 -10.25 2.68 -3.52
CA GLN A 66 -10.73 2.00 -4.74
C GLN A 66 -9.64 1.13 -5.38
N ASN A 67 -8.39 1.59 -5.37
CA ASN A 67 -7.32 0.98 -6.15
C ASN A 67 -6.49 -0.05 -5.39
N LEU A 68 -6.45 -0.02 -4.05
CA LEU A 68 -5.65 -0.95 -3.24
C LEU A 68 -5.85 -2.43 -3.59
N PRO A 69 -7.08 -2.93 -3.81
CA PRO A 69 -7.28 -4.32 -4.23
C PRO A 69 -6.57 -4.68 -5.55
N ARG A 70 -6.38 -3.73 -6.47
CA ARG A 70 -5.67 -3.95 -7.75
C ARG A 70 -4.16 -3.70 -7.63
N MET A 71 -3.73 -2.94 -6.63
CA MET A 71 -2.32 -2.67 -6.36
C MET A 71 -1.62 -3.84 -5.68
N LEU A 72 -2.34 -4.55 -4.80
CA LEU A 72 -1.81 -5.66 -4.01
C LEU A 72 -1.56 -6.92 -4.87
N PRO A 73 -0.57 -7.76 -4.55
CA PRO A 73 -0.45 -9.10 -5.13
C PRO A 73 -1.73 -9.90 -4.97
N THR A 74 -2.14 -10.68 -5.97
CA THR A 74 -3.35 -11.51 -5.92
C THR A 74 -3.33 -12.43 -4.69
N GLY A 75 -4.40 -12.44 -3.91
CA GLY A 75 -4.55 -13.23 -2.69
C GLY A 75 -3.80 -12.67 -1.46
N SER A 76 -3.03 -11.59 -1.61
CA SER A 76 -2.37 -10.94 -0.47
C SER A 76 -3.34 -10.07 0.33
N ARG A 77 -2.98 -9.79 1.59
CA ARG A 77 -3.81 -9.05 2.54
C ARG A 77 -3.06 -7.86 3.13
N LEU A 78 -3.69 -6.70 3.10
CA LEU A 78 -3.19 -5.49 3.78
C LEU A 78 -4.22 -5.00 4.78
N LYS A 79 -3.81 -4.84 6.04
CA LYS A 79 -4.58 -4.12 7.05
C LYS A 79 -4.04 -2.71 7.14
N VAL A 80 -4.91 -1.70 7.05
CA VAL A 80 -4.55 -0.30 7.29
C VAL A 80 -5.18 0.12 8.62
N VAL A 81 -4.34 0.51 9.57
CA VAL A 81 -4.73 0.96 10.90
C VAL A 81 -4.68 2.48 10.92
N LEU A 82 -5.83 3.08 11.21
CA LEU A 82 -6.01 4.52 11.33
C LEU A 82 -5.61 5.02 12.72
N PRO A 83 -5.40 6.35 12.90
CA PRO A 83 -5.03 6.94 14.19
C PRO A 83 -6.02 6.68 15.33
N ASP A 84 -7.30 6.49 15.02
CA ASP A 84 -8.36 6.16 15.98
C ASP A 84 -8.39 4.66 16.36
N GLY A 85 -7.48 3.85 15.79
CA GLY A 85 -7.43 2.40 15.97
C GLY A 85 -8.34 1.61 15.02
N SER A 86 -9.13 2.28 14.17
CA SER A 86 -9.98 1.63 13.18
C SER A 86 -9.12 0.87 12.16
N VAL A 87 -9.58 -0.32 11.78
CA VAL A 87 -8.85 -1.21 10.84
C VAL A 87 -9.64 -1.42 9.56
N VAL A 88 -9.08 -0.94 8.46
CA VAL A 88 -9.59 -1.19 7.10
C VAL A 88 -8.80 -2.34 6.48
N ARG A 89 -9.48 -3.29 5.84
CA ARG A 89 -8.87 -4.49 5.26
C ARG A 89 -8.99 -4.49 3.75
N PHE A 90 -7.89 -4.81 3.08
CA PHE A 90 -7.82 -4.94 1.63
C PHE A 90 -7.28 -6.31 1.26
N GLU A 91 -7.81 -6.86 0.17
CA GLU A 91 -7.37 -8.12 -0.43
C GLU A 91 -7.00 -7.88 -1.88
N GLY A 92 -5.84 -8.41 -2.28
CA GLY A 92 -5.36 -8.31 -3.65
C GLY A 92 -6.20 -9.18 -4.59
N LYS A 93 -6.71 -8.56 -5.65
CA LYS A 93 -7.51 -9.19 -6.69
C LYS A 93 -6.72 -9.24 -7.99
N ALA A 94 -7.10 -10.19 -8.85
CA ALA A 94 -6.59 -10.18 -10.22
C ALA A 94 -6.89 -8.83 -10.89
N PRO A 95 -5.94 -8.29 -11.68
CA PRO A 95 -6.08 -7.00 -12.37
C PRO A 95 -7.28 -6.95 -13.33
#